data_AF-A0A945N4A1-F1
#
_entry.id   AF-A0A945N4A1-F1
#
_cell.length_a   1.000
_cell.length_b   1.000
_cell.length_c   1.000
_cell.angle_alpha   90.00
_cell.angle_beta   90.00
_cell.angle_gamma   90.00
#
_symmetry.space_group_name_H-M   'P 1'
#
loop_
_entity.id
_entity.type
_entity.pdbx_description
1 polymer ?
#
loop_
_entity_poly.entity_id
_entity_poly.type
_entity_poly.pdbx_seq_one_letter_code
_entity_poly.pdbx_strand_id
1 'polypeptide(L)'
;MTEITLVVKQSCETCTLIEPIIRQIAEHFNLRVICQDTQDFPTGLPVEFDASLEQSYRLRIEVVPTLIIQKDGIETSRIFGWDVGAWEALLSIQFKSDLPKFRPGCGSKTHDPGMQERLAAQFSGHMLSARRLNFENVDDIEIGYDQGWSDGLPVVPPTAERVMRMLAGTRRQPDEIIGIVPPDFAPCSVEKIAINAVLAGCRPEYLPVVIAAVEAVLEDQFCMHGLLATTYFSGPMVIVNGPISRAIGMNSGGNALGQGNRANATIGRALQLIIRNVGGGRPGGVDRSALGNPGKYTFCFSEDETNSCWESLAVEKGFSSEESTVTVFAADGMQGLVDQKSRDPESLCRSFAAGLRVIGHPKMVQGSDAFLVVSPEHERIFRDAQWNKQQVKDRLLDLLMIPGEELIQGAGGIAEGLPEKLRNAVLCKFREGGLNIVRAGGRAGLFSAIIAGWGASGSTGSVPVTRQIQS
;
A
#
# COMPACT_ATOMS: atom_id res chain seq x y z
N MET A 1 26.29 -37.42 18.62
CA MET A 1 27.57 -37.04 17.96
C MET A 1 27.76 -35.54 18.14
N THR A 2 28.92 -35.10 18.63
CA THR A 2 29.24 -33.67 18.81
C THR A 2 29.94 -33.17 17.55
N GLU A 3 29.41 -32.13 16.94
CA GLU A 3 29.94 -31.46 15.74
C GLU A 3 30.37 -30.05 16.12
N ILE A 4 31.54 -29.65 15.66
CA ILE A 4 32.07 -28.30 15.87
C ILE A 4 32.08 -27.62 14.50
N THR A 5 31.29 -26.57 14.36
CA THR A 5 31.20 -25.79 13.12
C THR A 5 31.83 -24.42 13.35
N LEU A 6 32.72 -24.02 12.46
CA LEU A 6 33.32 -22.69 12.46
C LEU A 6 32.97 -21.98 11.14
N VAL A 7 32.28 -20.86 11.24
CA VAL A 7 31.93 -20.03 10.09
C VAL A 7 32.88 -18.83 10.00
N VAL A 8 33.53 -18.66 8.85
CA VAL A 8 34.57 -17.64 8.60
C VAL A 8 34.37 -16.93 7.26
N LYS A 9 35.13 -15.85 7.05
CA LYS A 9 35.33 -15.24 5.73
C LYS A 9 36.76 -14.73 5.63
N GLN A 10 37.44 -14.96 4.51
CA GLN A 10 38.83 -14.54 4.28
C GLN A 10 38.99 -13.03 4.32
N SER A 11 37.97 -12.27 3.90
CA SER A 11 37.96 -10.81 3.96
C SER A 11 37.85 -10.22 5.38
N CYS A 12 37.71 -11.04 6.43
CA CYS A 12 37.70 -10.61 7.83
C CYS A 12 39.09 -10.73 8.45
N GLU A 13 39.65 -9.61 8.91
CA GLU A 13 40.95 -9.56 9.60
C GLU A 13 41.03 -10.49 10.82
N THR A 14 39.93 -10.61 11.57
CA THR A 14 39.89 -11.50 12.74
C THR A 14 39.91 -12.97 12.32
N CYS A 15 39.26 -13.34 11.20
CA CYS A 15 39.31 -14.71 10.69
C CYS A 15 40.72 -15.07 10.23
N THR A 16 41.39 -14.19 9.48
CA THR A 16 42.77 -14.43 9.01
C THR A 16 43.75 -14.49 10.17
N LEU A 17 43.58 -13.63 11.18
CA LEU A 17 44.41 -13.64 12.39
C LEU A 17 44.36 -14.98 13.13
N ILE A 18 43.19 -15.60 13.24
CA ILE A 18 43.02 -16.86 13.97
C ILE A 18 43.29 -18.11 13.12
N GLU A 19 43.70 -17.99 11.86
CA GLU A 19 43.96 -19.15 10.98
C GLU A 19 44.85 -20.23 11.63
N PRO A 20 45.95 -19.90 12.36
CA PRO A 20 46.74 -20.89 13.08
C PRO A 20 45.97 -21.63 14.18
N ILE A 21 45.02 -20.95 14.85
CA ILE A 21 44.15 -21.55 15.86
C ILE A 21 43.17 -22.52 15.22
N ILE A 22 42.61 -22.17 14.04
CA ILE A 22 41.68 -23.05 13.32
C ILE A 22 42.34 -24.39 13.01
N ARG A 23 43.62 -24.37 12.61
CA ARG A 23 44.42 -25.59 12.39
C ARG A 23 44.62 -26.40 13.68
N GLN A 24 44.94 -25.74 14.80
CA GLN A 24 45.04 -26.42 16.10
C GLN A 24 43.73 -27.09 16.51
N ILE A 25 42.57 -26.48 16.25
CA ILE A 25 41.26 -27.09 16.52
C ILE A 25 41.04 -28.31 15.63
N ALA A 26 41.35 -28.21 14.33
CA ALA A 26 41.20 -29.30 13.36
C ALA A 26 42.09 -30.52 13.67
N GLU A 27 43.21 -30.33 14.39
CA GLU A 27 44.06 -31.44 14.86
C GLU A 27 43.41 -32.25 15.99
N HIS A 28 42.54 -31.63 16.80
CA HIS A 28 41.96 -32.23 18.01
C HIS A 28 40.49 -32.63 17.84
N PHE A 29 39.79 -32.01 16.89
CA PHE A 29 38.35 -32.17 16.70
C PHE A 29 38.01 -32.38 15.23
N ASN A 30 36.90 -33.07 14.98
CA ASN A 30 36.28 -33.08 13.66
C ASN A 30 35.61 -31.73 13.39
N LEU A 31 36.40 -30.78 12.90
CA LEU A 31 36.01 -29.40 12.67
C LEU A 31 35.41 -29.25 11.26
N ARG A 32 34.17 -28.80 11.20
CA ARG A 32 33.51 -28.36 9.97
C ARG A 32 33.76 -26.87 9.76
N VAL A 33 34.44 -26.50 8.68
CA VAL A 33 34.72 -25.09 8.37
C VAL A 33 33.88 -24.63 7.19
N ILE A 34 33.07 -23.60 7.41
CA ILE A 34 32.23 -22.96 6.39
C ILE A 34 32.82 -21.59 6.08
N CYS A 35 33.14 -21.33 4.82
CA CYS A 35 33.70 -20.04 4.40
C CYS A 35 32.75 -19.31 3.44
N GLN A 36 32.48 -18.02 3.72
CA GLN A 36 31.47 -17.23 3.01
C GLN A 36 31.95 -16.60 1.69
N ASP A 37 33.26 -16.55 1.45
CA ASP A 37 33.82 -15.74 0.36
C ASP A 37 34.88 -16.43 -0.49
N THR A 38 35.36 -17.61 -0.09
CA THR A 38 36.28 -18.42 -0.90
C THR A 38 36.26 -19.89 -0.48
N GLN A 39 36.75 -20.77 -1.35
CA GLN A 39 37.05 -22.17 -1.03
C GLN A 39 38.47 -22.36 -0.46
N ASP A 40 39.35 -21.36 -0.60
CA ASP A 40 40.79 -21.50 -0.36
C ASP A 40 41.21 -21.10 1.07
N PHE A 41 40.26 -20.72 1.92
CA PHE A 41 40.50 -20.27 3.29
C PHE A 41 39.62 -21.02 4.30
N PRO A 42 40.16 -21.53 5.41
CA PRO A 42 41.58 -21.58 5.80
C PRO A 42 42.45 -22.47 4.91
N THR A 43 43.71 -22.07 4.70
CA THR A 43 44.61 -22.81 3.81
C THR A 43 44.93 -24.18 4.39
N GLY A 44 44.79 -25.24 3.58
CA GLY A 44 45.18 -26.60 3.93
C GLY A 44 44.19 -27.37 4.80
N LEU A 45 42.98 -26.84 5.02
CA LEU A 45 41.88 -27.54 5.67
C LEU A 45 40.76 -27.84 4.65
N PRO A 46 39.94 -28.89 4.87
CA PRO A 46 38.69 -29.05 4.13
C PRO A 46 37.75 -27.88 4.44
N VAL A 47 37.32 -27.17 3.40
CA VAL A 47 36.43 -25.99 3.51
C VAL A 47 35.17 -26.23 2.72
N GLU A 48 34.02 -26.00 3.37
CA GLU A 48 32.74 -25.88 2.70
C GLU A 48 32.56 -24.43 2.23
N PHE A 49 32.74 -24.21 0.92
CA PHE A 49 32.54 -22.89 0.33
C PHE A 49 31.04 -22.60 0.20
N ASP A 50 30.54 -21.70 1.04
CA ASP A 50 29.14 -21.30 1.11
C ASP A 50 28.84 -20.16 0.12
N ALA A 51 29.05 -20.42 -1.17
CA ALA A 51 28.93 -19.41 -2.22
C ALA A 51 27.51 -18.79 -2.30
N SER A 52 26.48 -19.56 -1.96
CA SER A 52 25.08 -19.10 -1.93
C SER A 52 24.69 -18.44 -0.59
N LEU A 53 25.56 -18.53 0.42
CA LEU A 53 25.29 -18.18 1.82
C LEU A 53 24.13 -18.96 2.46
N GLU A 54 23.68 -20.07 1.86
CA GLU A 54 22.57 -20.86 2.36
C GLU A 54 22.88 -21.44 3.74
N GLN A 55 24.09 -21.97 3.93
CA GLN A 55 24.46 -22.59 5.20
C GLN A 55 24.57 -21.54 6.30
N SER A 56 25.23 -20.43 6.00
CA SER A 56 25.36 -19.27 6.89
C SER A 56 24.00 -18.67 7.26
N TYR A 57 23.07 -18.63 6.31
CA TYR A 57 21.69 -18.17 6.55
C TYR A 57 20.93 -19.13 7.47
N ARG A 58 20.96 -20.44 7.19
CA ARG A 58 20.29 -21.47 8.01
C ARG A 58 20.84 -21.52 9.44
N LEU A 59 22.16 -21.31 9.61
CA LEU A 59 22.83 -21.22 10.90
C LEU A 59 22.64 -19.86 11.61
N ARG A 60 21.94 -18.89 10.98
CA ARG A 60 21.71 -17.54 11.51
C ARG A 60 23.02 -16.86 11.93
N ILE A 61 24.00 -16.85 11.02
CA ILE A 61 25.31 -16.25 11.28
C ILE A 61 25.22 -14.74 11.12
N GLU A 62 25.43 -14.00 12.21
CA GLU A 62 25.43 -12.53 12.22
C GLU A 62 26.84 -11.94 12.10
N VAL A 63 27.82 -12.63 12.68
CA VAL A 63 29.21 -12.20 12.80
C VAL A 63 30.12 -13.36 12.40
N VAL A 64 31.31 -13.06 11.88
CA VAL A 64 32.38 -14.04 11.64
C VAL A 64 33.71 -13.54 12.24
N PRO A 65 34.53 -14.41 12.85
CA PRO A 65 34.31 -15.84 13.01
C PRO A 65 33.18 -16.15 14.00
N THR A 66 32.42 -17.23 13.77
CA THR A 66 31.45 -17.75 14.74
C THR A 66 31.69 -19.25 14.92
N LEU A 67 31.95 -19.65 16.16
CA LEU A 67 32.15 -21.05 16.56
C LEU A 67 30.85 -21.59 17.16
N ILE A 68 30.36 -22.72 16.65
CA ILE A 68 29.12 -23.37 17.06
C ILE A 68 29.43 -24.80 17.47
N ILE A 69 28.93 -25.22 18.63
CA ILE A 69 28.91 -26.63 19.04
C ILE A 69 27.49 -27.15 18.92
N GLN A 70 27.34 -28.23 18.16
CA GLN A 70 26.09 -28.96 18.02
C GLN A 70 26.24 -30.36 18.60
N LYS A 71 25.23 -30.81 19.34
CA LYS A 71 25.16 -32.18 19.87
C LYS A 71 23.87 -32.82 19.38
N ASP A 72 24.00 -33.92 18.64
CA ASP A 72 22.87 -34.63 18.03
C ASP A 72 22.00 -33.69 17.14
N GLY A 73 22.65 -32.79 16.42
CA GLY A 73 22.01 -31.80 15.53
C GLY A 73 21.44 -30.56 16.21
N ILE A 74 21.48 -30.48 17.55
CA ILE A 74 20.98 -29.34 18.32
C ILE A 74 22.15 -28.45 18.72
N GLU A 75 22.05 -27.15 18.43
CA GLU A 75 23.03 -26.15 18.89
C GLU A 75 23.01 -26.05 20.43
N THR A 76 24.15 -26.31 21.06
CA THR A 76 24.32 -26.21 22.52
C THR A 76 25.08 -24.97 22.95
N SER A 77 25.93 -24.42 22.07
CA SER A 77 26.76 -23.26 22.39
C SER A 77 27.21 -22.53 21.12
N ARG A 78 27.39 -21.21 21.26
CA ARG A 78 27.85 -20.31 20.20
C ARG A 78 28.76 -19.24 20.76
N ILE A 79 29.86 -18.96 20.07
CA ILE A 79 30.76 -17.84 20.37
C ILE A 79 30.96 -17.00 19.12
N PHE A 80 30.87 -15.68 19.26
CA PHE A 80 31.11 -14.70 18.21
C PHE A 80 32.49 -14.07 18.38
N GLY A 81 33.19 -13.86 17.27
CA GLY A 81 34.54 -13.31 17.29
C GLY A 81 35.56 -14.26 17.91
N TRP A 82 36.72 -13.70 18.23
CA TRP A 82 37.81 -14.41 18.88
C TRP A 82 37.91 -13.97 20.34
N ASP A 83 37.75 -14.92 21.26
CA ASP A 83 38.07 -14.75 22.67
C ASP A 83 38.74 -16.03 23.15
N VAL A 84 40.04 -15.93 23.48
CA VAL A 84 40.84 -17.10 23.84
C VAL A 84 40.25 -17.84 25.03
N GLY A 85 39.82 -17.12 26.08
CA GLY A 85 39.29 -17.74 27.30
C GLY A 85 37.95 -18.43 27.04
N ALA A 86 37.08 -17.82 26.24
CA ALA A 86 35.80 -18.41 25.89
C ALA A 86 35.96 -19.65 24.99
N TRP A 87 36.86 -19.59 24.01
CA TRP A 87 37.12 -20.72 23.11
C TRP A 87 37.81 -21.88 23.84
N GLU A 88 38.81 -21.62 24.69
CA GLU A 88 39.48 -22.63 25.51
C GLU A 88 38.52 -23.30 26.49
N ALA A 89 37.67 -22.51 27.16
CA ALA A 89 36.65 -23.04 28.06
C ALA A 89 35.63 -23.90 27.31
N LEU A 90 35.18 -23.46 26.14
CA LEU A 90 34.17 -24.17 25.36
C LEU A 90 34.70 -25.49 24.77
N LEU A 91 35.93 -25.49 24.27
CA LEU A 91 36.56 -26.65 23.64
C LEU A 91 37.34 -27.52 24.63
N SER A 92 37.53 -27.07 25.86
CA SER A 92 38.34 -27.76 26.89
C SER A 92 39.77 -28.08 26.43
N ILE A 93 40.39 -27.14 25.70
CA ILE A 93 41.79 -27.20 25.26
C ILE A 93 42.49 -25.87 25.56
N GLN A 94 43.83 -25.88 25.60
CA GLN A 94 44.62 -24.66 25.66
C GLN A 94 45.33 -24.41 24.34
N PHE A 95 45.22 -23.18 23.84
CA PHE A 95 45.86 -22.80 22.58
C PHE A 95 47.29 -22.34 22.81
N LYS A 96 48.21 -22.80 21.96
CA LYS A 96 49.56 -22.21 21.88
C LYS A 96 49.50 -21.02 20.94
N SER A 97 49.41 -19.82 21.51
CA SER A 97 49.12 -18.61 20.74
C SER A 97 49.70 -17.35 21.37
N ASP A 98 50.37 -16.54 20.55
CA ASP A 98 50.77 -15.17 20.89
C ASP A 98 49.72 -14.15 20.41
N LEU A 99 48.53 -14.61 19.99
CA LEU A 99 47.47 -13.75 19.50
C LEU A 99 46.86 -12.89 20.63
N PRO A 100 46.28 -11.72 20.31
CA PRO A 100 45.51 -10.93 21.26
C PRO A 100 44.42 -11.78 21.93
N LYS A 101 44.18 -11.56 23.23
CA LYS A 101 43.18 -12.32 24.00
C LYS A 101 41.76 -12.21 23.43
N PHE A 102 41.44 -11.07 22.83
CA PHE A 102 40.12 -10.78 22.27
C PHE A 102 40.25 -9.99 20.95
N ARG A 103 39.43 -10.35 19.96
CA ARG A 103 39.18 -9.55 18.75
C ARG A 103 37.71 -9.68 18.34
N PRO A 104 37.01 -8.56 18.09
CA PRO A 104 35.66 -8.63 17.56
C PRO A 104 35.69 -9.20 16.13
N GLY A 105 34.65 -9.93 15.76
CA GLY A 105 34.44 -10.36 14.38
C GLY A 105 33.96 -9.22 13.48
N CYS A 106 33.79 -9.53 12.19
CA CYS A 106 33.12 -8.66 11.22
C CYS A 106 31.70 -9.15 10.95
N GLY A 107 30.81 -8.27 10.47
CA GLY A 107 29.47 -8.67 10.03
C GLY A 107 29.53 -9.76 8.95
N SER A 108 28.61 -10.73 9.03
CA SER A 108 28.48 -11.78 8.03
C SER A 108 27.97 -11.23 6.70
N LYS A 109 28.37 -11.85 5.58
CA LYS A 109 27.83 -11.52 4.24
C LYS A 109 26.32 -11.71 4.12
N THR A 110 25.70 -12.50 5.00
CA THR A 110 24.23 -12.65 5.08
C THR A 110 23.52 -11.34 5.46
N HIS A 111 24.24 -10.38 6.06
CA HIS A 111 23.75 -9.07 6.45
C HIS A 111 24.21 -7.94 5.52
N ASP A 112 24.86 -8.26 4.39
CA ASP A 112 25.14 -7.27 3.37
C ASP A 112 23.81 -6.66 2.84
N PRO A 113 23.79 -5.39 2.40
CA PRO A 113 22.55 -4.75 1.95
C PRO A 113 21.80 -5.55 0.87
N GLY A 114 20.54 -5.88 1.12
CA GLY A 114 19.68 -6.67 0.22
C GLY A 114 19.85 -8.19 0.32
N MET A 115 20.85 -8.70 1.05
CA MET A 115 21.08 -10.15 1.18
C MET A 115 20.04 -10.84 2.05
N GLN A 116 19.52 -10.18 3.10
CA GLN A 116 18.49 -10.79 3.94
C GLN A 116 17.24 -11.17 3.13
N GLU A 117 16.75 -10.27 2.29
CA GLU A 117 15.57 -10.51 1.47
C GLU A 117 15.84 -11.52 0.35
N ARG A 118 17.04 -11.48 -0.24
CA ARG A 118 17.46 -12.44 -1.26
C ARG A 118 17.56 -13.85 -0.70
N LEU A 119 18.21 -14.02 0.46
CA LEU A 119 18.37 -15.30 1.12
C LEU A 119 17.03 -15.82 1.64
N ALA A 120 16.16 -14.95 2.16
CA ALA A 120 14.81 -15.35 2.52
C ALA A 120 13.99 -15.81 1.30
N ALA A 121 14.06 -15.07 0.19
CA ALA A 121 13.38 -15.45 -1.06
C ALA A 121 13.88 -16.78 -1.66
N GLN A 122 15.17 -17.09 -1.47
CA GLN A 122 15.81 -18.30 -1.99
C GLN A 122 15.64 -19.51 -1.06
N PHE A 123 15.81 -19.33 0.25
CA PHE A 123 15.99 -20.42 1.20
C PHE A 123 14.90 -20.53 2.27
N SER A 124 13.98 -19.55 2.37
CA SER A 124 12.83 -19.70 3.28
C SER A 124 11.71 -20.59 2.71
N GLY A 125 11.85 -21.11 1.47
CA GLY A 125 11.13 -22.26 0.88
C GLY A 125 9.60 -22.23 0.80
N HIS A 126 8.92 -21.38 1.56
CA HIS A 126 7.51 -21.51 1.90
C HIS A 126 6.75 -20.17 1.99
N MET A 127 7.43 -19.02 1.86
CA MET A 127 6.79 -17.71 2.01
C MET A 127 6.13 -17.19 0.73
N LEU A 128 6.55 -17.65 -0.45
CA LEU A 128 6.02 -17.21 -1.74
C LEU A 128 5.49 -18.41 -2.53
N SER A 129 4.26 -18.31 -2.98
CA SER A 129 3.50 -19.33 -3.72
C SER A 129 3.24 -18.94 -5.18
N ALA A 130 3.40 -17.66 -5.52
CA ALA A 130 3.12 -17.17 -6.87
C ALA A 130 4.06 -17.80 -7.90
N ARG A 131 3.51 -18.04 -9.11
CA ARG A 131 4.26 -18.62 -10.24
C ARG A 131 5.48 -17.76 -10.57
N ARG A 132 6.67 -18.35 -10.50
CA ARG A 132 7.92 -17.72 -10.93
C ARG A 132 8.07 -17.80 -12.44
N LEU A 133 8.46 -16.69 -13.06
CA LEU A 133 8.76 -16.58 -14.47
C LEU A 133 10.22 -16.15 -14.60
N ASN A 134 10.96 -16.81 -15.50
CA ASN A 134 12.35 -16.50 -15.78
C ASN A 134 12.44 -15.91 -17.18
N PHE A 135 13.12 -14.78 -17.30
CA PHE A 135 13.36 -14.08 -18.56
C PHE A 135 14.86 -13.87 -18.70
N GLU A 136 15.43 -14.18 -19.87
CA GLU A 136 16.87 -14.06 -20.14
C GLU A 136 17.13 -12.92 -21.13
N ASN A 137 18.02 -11.98 -20.78
CA ASN A 137 18.48 -10.89 -21.66
C ASN A 137 17.34 -10.00 -22.23
N VAL A 138 16.31 -9.71 -21.44
CA VAL A 138 15.17 -8.85 -21.84
C VAL A 138 15.15 -7.59 -20.98
N ASP A 139 14.64 -6.49 -21.53
CA ASP A 139 14.33 -5.29 -20.77
C ASP A 139 13.20 -5.57 -19.76
N ASP A 140 13.53 -5.43 -18.48
CA ASP A 140 12.65 -5.60 -17.33
C ASP A 140 11.32 -4.84 -17.43
N ILE A 141 11.33 -3.65 -18.03
CA ILE A 141 10.14 -2.81 -18.19
C ILE A 141 9.25 -3.38 -19.30
N GLU A 142 9.85 -3.78 -20.43
CA GLU A 142 9.13 -4.33 -21.58
C GLU A 142 8.45 -5.66 -21.25
N ILE A 143 9.03 -6.49 -20.37
CA ILE A 143 8.34 -7.69 -19.84
C ILE A 143 6.97 -7.33 -19.25
N GLY A 144 6.89 -6.21 -18.50
CA GLY A 144 5.63 -5.77 -17.89
C GLY A 144 4.56 -5.40 -18.91
N TYR A 145 4.96 -4.86 -20.06
CA TYR A 145 4.07 -4.57 -21.19
C TYR A 145 3.67 -5.86 -21.92
N ASP A 146 4.63 -6.70 -22.28
CA ASP A 146 4.43 -7.95 -23.04
C ASP A 146 3.56 -8.97 -22.28
N GLN A 147 3.76 -9.09 -20.97
CA GLN A 147 2.94 -9.96 -20.11
C GLN A 147 1.59 -9.32 -19.76
N GLY A 148 1.38 -8.07 -20.17
CA GLY A 148 0.15 -7.33 -19.91
C GLY A 148 -0.08 -7.08 -18.42
N TRP A 149 0.97 -6.87 -17.63
CA TRP A 149 0.89 -6.45 -16.21
C TRP A 149 0.72 -4.94 -16.07
N SER A 150 1.23 -4.20 -17.04
CA SER A 150 1.15 -2.75 -17.10
C SER A 150 -0.27 -2.25 -17.39
N ASP A 151 -0.61 -1.13 -16.77
CA ASP A 151 -1.77 -0.28 -17.03
C ASP A 151 -1.52 0.75 -18.16
N GLY A 152 -0.38 0.67 -18.85
CA GLY A 152 0.08 1.64 -19.84
C GLY A 152 1.28 2.46 -19.35
N LEU A 153 1.49 2.53 -18.03
CA LEU A 153 2.67 3.13 -17.41
C LEU A 153 3.74 2.06 -17.13
N PRO A 154 5.03 2.42 -17.07
CA PRO A 154 6.08 1.48 -16.67
C PRO A 154 5.78 0.88 -15.29
N VAL A 155 6.09 -0.40 -15.13
CA VAL A 155 5.92 -1.11 -13.85
C VAL A 155 7.28 -1.50 -13.29
N VAL A 156 7.38 -1.60 -11.96
CA VAL A 156 8.58 -2.14 -11.32
C VAL A 156 8.48 -3.67 -11.31
N PRO A 157 9.45 -4.42 -11.87
CA PRO A 157 9.39 -5.87 -11.89
C PRO A 157 9.28 -6.46 -10.46
N PRO A 158 8.28 -7.30 -10.18
CA PRO A 158 8.04 -7.86 -8.85
C PRO A 158 8.94 -9.09 -8.61
N THR A 159 10.25 -8.86 -8.54
CA THR A 159 11.21 -9.92 -8.21
C THR A 159 10.94 -10.47 -6.81
N ALA A 160 11.32 -11.72 -6.55
CA ALA A 160 11.09 -12.35 -5.25
C ALA A 160 11.68 -11.54 -4.08
N GLU A 161 12.87 -10.94 -4.26
CA GLU A 161 13.48 -10.05 -3.25
C GLU A 161 12.59 -8.82 -2.96
N ARG A 162 12.08 -8.14 -4.00
CA ARG A 162 11.22 -6.96 -3.84
C ARG A 162 9.88 -7.30 -3.19
N VAL A 163 9.32 -8.47 -3.53
CA VAL A 163 8.07 -8.95 -2.92
C VAL A 163 8.28 -9.30 -1.44
N MET A 164 9.39 -9.97 -1.09
CA MET A 164 9.73 -10.25 0.31
C MET A 164 9.94 -8.96 1.11
N ARG A 165 10.64 -7.97 0.54
CA ARG A 165 10.79 -6.64 1.15
C ARG A 165 9.44 -5.95 1.33
N MET A 166 8.55 -6.04 0.35
CA MET A 166 7.20 -5.48 0.44
C MET A 166 6.39 -6.12 1.57
N LEU A 167 6.44 -7.45 1.69
CA LEU A 167 5.74 -8.21 2.73
C LEU A 167 6.21 -7.87 4.15
N ALA A 168 7.44 -7.38 4.34
CA ALA A 168 7.91 -6.88 5.64
C ALA A 168 7.12 -5.66 6.15
N GLY A 169 6.30 -5.02 5.30
CA GLY A 169 5.41 -3.93 5.66
C GLY A 169 4.14 -4.34 6.39
N THR A 170 3.87 -5.63 6.55
CA THR A 170 2.69 -6.15 7.27
C THR A 170 3.04 -7.35 8.13
N ARG A 171 2.23 -7.61 9.17
CA ARG A 171 2.31 -8.83 9.98
C ARG A 171 1.47 -10.00 9.45
N ARG A 172 0.66 -9.76 8.41
CA ARG A 172 -0.22 -10.76 7.80
C ARG A 172 0.57 -11.82 7.04
N GLN A 173 0.03 -13.03 7.01
CA GLN A 173 0.71 -14.14 6.34
C GLN A 173 0.59 -14.01 4.81
N PRO A 174 1.65 -14.28 4.02
CA PRO A 174 1.62 -14.09 2.57
C PRO A 174 0.53 -14.90 1.85
N ASP A 175 0.17 -16.08 2.35
CA ASP A 175 -0.84 -16.99 1.80
C ASP A 175 -2.27 -16.68 2.26
N GLU A 176 -2.44 -15.75 3.19
CA GLU A 176 -3.74 -15.32 3.68
C GLU A 176 -4.58 -14.74 2.54
N ILE A 177 -5.76 -15.32 2.31
CA ILE A 177 -6.71 -14.87 1.29
C ILE A 177 -7.57 -13.75 1.86
N ILE A 178 -7.42 -12.55 1.30
CA ILE A 178 -8.16 -11.34 1.66
C ILE A 178 -9.60 -11.40 1.13
N GLY A 179 -9.77 -12.00 -0.03
CA GLY A 179 -11.08 -12.16 -0.65
C GLY A 179 -10.97 -12.57 -2.11
N ILE A 180 -12.08 -12.45 -2.82
CA ILE A 180 -12.22 -12.90 -4.19
C ILE A 180 -12.43 -11.67 -5.08
N VAL A 181 -11.48 -11.36 -5.97
CA VAL A 181 -11.52 -10.12 -6.76
C VAL A 181 -12.39 -10.30 -7.99
N PRO A 182 -13.47 -9.52 -8.16
CA PRO A 182 -14.23 -9.51 -9.41
C PRO A 182 -13.45 -8.80 -10.53
N PRO A 183 -13.77 -9.06 -11.81
CA PRO A 183 -14.80 -9.97 -12.33
C PRO A 183 -14.44 -11.46 -12.42
N ASP A 184 -13.16 -11.83 -12.47
CA ASP A 184 -12.74 -13.23 -12.67
C ASP A 184 -12.99 -14.11 -11.43
N PHE A 185 -13.35 -13.47 -10.31
CA PHE A 185 -13.52 -14.10 -9.01
C PHE A 185 -12.28 -14.92 -8.60
N ALA A 186 -11.10 -14.35 -8.84
CA ALA A 186 -9.83 -14.96 -8.45
C ALA A 186 -9.51 -14.69 -6.98
N PRO A 187 -8.99 -15.68 -6.23
CA PRO A 187 -8.58 -15.48 -4.85
C PRO A 187 -7.38 -14.52 -4.78
N CYS A 188 -7.48 -13.49 -3.93
CA CYS A 188 -6.45 -12.49 -3.67
C CYS A 188 -5.74 -12.79 -2.36
N SER A 189 -4.48 -13.24 -2.43
CA SER A 189 -3.65 -13.38 -1.25
C SER A 189 -2.91 -12.09 -0.91
N VAL A 190 -2.41 -11.96 0.32
CA VAL A 190 -1.49 -10.88 0.71
C VAL A 190 -0.26 -10.85 -0.20
N GLU A 191 0.28 -12.00 -0.61
CA GLU A 191 1.36 -12.09 -1.60
C GLU A 191 0.99 -11.45 -2.94
N LYS A 192 -0.22 -11.70 -3.47
CA LYS A 192 -0.69 -11.09 -4.73
C LYS A 192 -0.86 -9.58 -4.60
N ILE A 193 -1.31 -9.10 -3.43
CA ILE A 193 -1.38 -7.67 -3.13
C ILE A 193 0.02 -7.07 -3.12
N ALA A 194 0.98 -7.71 -2.43
CA ALA A 194 2.37 -7.28 -2.38
C ALA A 194 3.03 -7.23 -3.76
N ILE A 195 2.80 -8.23 -4.62
CA ILE A 195 3.27 -8.26 -6.02
C ILE A 195 2.79 -7.02 -6.79
N ASN A 196 1.49 -6.70 -6.70
CA ASN A 196 0.93 -5.54 -7.41
C ASN A 196 1.33 -4.20 -6.77
N ALA A 197 1.53 -4.16 -5.46
CA ALA A 197 2.10 -3.01 -4.79
C ALA A 197 3.55 -2.75 -5.25
N VAL A 198 4.35 -3.80 -5.46
CA VAL A 198 5.68 -3.66 -6.07
C VAL A 198 5.55 -3.13 -7.50
N LEU A 199 4.69 -3.74 -8.35
CA LEU A 199 4.45 -3.27 -9.73
C LEU A 199 4.11 -1.77 -9.78
N ALA A 200 3.27 -1.30 -8.86
CA ALA A 200 2.88 0.10 -8.74
C ALA A 200 4.02 1.03 -8.28
N GLY A 201 5.08 0.49 -7.67
CA GLY A 201 6.18 1.23 -7.07
C GLY A 201 5.93 1.66 -5.64
N CYS A 202 5.05 0.98 -4.88
CA CYS A 202 4.85 1.23 -3.46
C CYS A 202 6.14 1.02 -2.65
N ARG A 203 6.18 1.59 -1.44
CA ARG A 203 7.12 1.17 -0.39
C ARG A 203 6.43 0.18 0.57
N PRO A 204 7.18 -0.65 1.31
CA PRO A 204 6.59 -1.60 2.27
C PRO A 204 5.64 -0.94 3.27
N GLU A 205 5.97 0.26 3.76
CA GLU A 205 5.14 0.98 4.74
C GLU A 205 3.75 1.35 4.20
N TYR A 206 3.53 1.28 2.89
CA TYR A 206 2.23 1.56 2.26
C TYR A 206 1.34 0.32 2.18
N LEU A 207 1.91 -0.89 2.33
CA LEU A 207 1.21 -2.15 2.11
C LEU A 207 -0.03 -2.32 3.01
N PRO A 208 -0.02 -1.96 4.31
CA PRO A 208 -1.22 -2.03 5.14
C PRO A 208 -2.40 -1.22 4.58
N VAL A 209 -2.13 -0.04 4.00
CA VAL A 209 -3.16 0.80 3.37
C VAL A 209 -3.73 0.13 2.13
N VAL A 210 -2.87 -0.47 1.30
CA VAL A 210 -3.29 -1.19 0.09
C VAL A 210 -4.14 -2.41 0.46
N ILE A 211 -3.75 -3.18 1.48
CA ILE A 211 -4.52 -4.34 1.96
C ILE A 211 -5.91 -3.90 2.42
N ALA A 212 -6.00 -2.88 3.27
CA ALA A 212 -7.28 -2.36 3.75
C ALA A 212 -8.15 -1.80 2.61
N ALA A 213 -7.53 -1.17 1.60
CA ALA A 213 -8.26 -0.69 0.42
C ALA A 213 -8.83 -1.84 -0.41
N VAL A 214 -8.09 -2.95 -0.56
CA VAL A 214 -8.58 -4.18 -1.20
C VAL A 214 -9.74 -4.75 -0.40
N GLU A 215 -9.62 -4.89 0.91
CA GLU A 215 -10.73 -5.35 1.77
C GLU A 215 -11.99 -4.50 1.58
N ALA A 216 -11.83 -3.18 1.53
CA ALA A 216 -12.94 -2.26 1.38
C ALA A 216 -13.63 -2.36 0.01
N VAL A 217 -12.88 -2.50 -1.10
CA VAL A 217 -13.50 -2.66 -2.43
C VAL A 217 -14.13 -4.05 -2.64
N LEU A 218 -13.71 -5.05 -1.86
CA LEU A 218 -14.28 -6.40 -1.92
C LEU A 218 -15.55 -6.56 -1.09
N GLU A 219 -15.98 -5.53 -0.36
CA GLU A 219 -17.31 -5.54 0.25
C GLU A 219 -18.43 -5.43 -0.80
N ASP A 220 -19.48 -6.23 -0.61
CA ASP A 220 -20.63 -6.26 -1.51
C ASP A 220 -21.25 -4.88 -1.71
N GLN A 221 -21.33 -4.07 -0.64
CA GLN A 221 -21.90 -2.72 -0.69
C GLN A 221 -21.07 -1.72 -1.52
N PHE A 222 -19.78 -1.99 -1.76
CA PHE A 222 -19.00 -1.19 -2.72
C PHE A 222 -19.35 -1.53 -4.17
N CYS A 223 -19.78 -2.76 -4.43
CA CYS A 223 -20.21 -3.25 -5.74
C CYS A 223 -19.11 -3.10 -6.83
N MET A 224 -17.90 -3.59 -6.55
CA MET A 224 -16.77 -3.50 -7.48
C MET A 224 -17.05 -4.13 -8.87
N HIS A 225 -17.79 -5.25 -8.92
CA HIS A 225 -18.17 -5.87 -10.19
C HIS A 225 -19.06 -4.93 -11.03
N GLY A 226 -20.07 -4.33 -10.41
CA GLY A 226 -20.95 -3.37 -11.08
C GLY A 226 -20.18 -2.13 -11.56
N LEU A 227 -19.26 -1.63 -10.74
CA LEU A 227 -18.40 -0.50 -11.10
C LEU A 227 -17.53 -0.78 -12.34
N LEU A 228 -17.06 -2.01 -12.54
CA LEU A 228 -16.32 -2.37 -13.77
C LEU A 228 -17.26 -2.57 -14.96
N ALA A 229 -18.41 -3.20 -14.74
CA ALA A 229 -19.36 -3.52 -15.79
C ALA A 229 -20.12 -2.29 -16.33
N THR A 230 -20.07 -1.15 -15.63
CA THR A 230 -20.74 0.07 -16.06
C THR A 230 -20.09 0.72 -17.27
N THR A 231 -20.92 1.34 -18.10
CA THR A 231 -20.45 2.24 -19.16
C THR A 231 -20.12 3.63 -18.65
N TYR A 232 -20.46 3.95 -17.39
CA TYR A 232 -20.06 5.19 -16.76
C TYR A 232 -18.55 5.16 -16.45
N PHE A 233 -17.89 6.30 -16.57
CA PHE A 233 -16.43 6.37 -16.53
C PHE A 233 -15.87 6.48 -15.10
N SER A 234 -16.33 5.65 -14.17
CA SER A 234 -15.89 5.67 -12.78
C SER A 234 -14.83 4.61 -12.46
N GLY A 235 -14.15 4.78 -11.34
CA GLY A 235 -13.22 3.82 -10.75
C GLY A 235 -13.07 4.05 -9.25
N PRO A 236 -12.40 3.15 -8.51
CA PRO A 236 -12.20 3.32 -7.08
C PRO A 236 -11.29 4.52 -6.80
N MET A 237 -11.78 5.42 -5.96
CA MET A 237 -11.02 6.45 -5.27
C MET A 237 -10.75 6.00 -3.84
N VAL A 238 -9.58 6.34 -3.30
CA VAL A 238 -9.15 6.01 -1.94
C VAL A 238 -8.91 7.29 -1.13
N ILE A 239 -9.59 7.44 0.00
CA ILE A 239 -9.32 8.49 0.99
C ILE A 239 -8.71 7.85 2.23
N VAL A 240 -7.60 8.39 2.72
CA VAL A 240 -6.93 7.88 3.93
C VAL A 240 -7.02 8.90 5.06
N ASN A 241 -7.34 8.40 6.25
CA ASN A 241 -7.47 9.19 7.48
C ASN A 241 -6.54 8.65 8.58
N GLY A 242 -6.29 9.50 9.57
CA GLY A 242 -5.59 9.13 10.80
C GLY A 242 -4.06 9.12 10.70
N PRO A 243 -3.37 8.69 11.78
CA PRO A 243 -1.92 8.82 11.93
C PRO A 243 -1.07 8.21 10.81
N ILE A 244 -1.53 7.12 10.18
CA ILE A 244 -0.76 6.44 9.13
C ILE A 244 -0.49 7.34 7.94
N SER A 245 -1.44 8.20 7.56
CA SER A 245 -1.30 9.12 6.42
C SER A 245 -0.07 10.01 6.58
N ARG A 246 0.13 10.55 7.78
CA ARG A 246 1.29 11.36 8.15
C ARG A 246 2.56 10.52 8.26
N ALA A 247 2.47 9.33 8.87
CA ALA A 247 3.61 8.44 9.06
C ALA A 247 4.25 7.98 7.73
N ILE A 248 3.43 7.73 6.70
CA ILE A 248 3.90 7.29 5.38
C ILE A 248 4.12 8.45 4.40
N GLY A 249 3.86 9.69 4.83
CA GLY A 249 4.09 10.91 4.07
C GLY A 249 3.10 11.13 2.93
N MET A 250 1.82 10.76 3.09
CA MET A 250 0.76 11.13 2.15
C MET A 250 0.57 12.64 2.09
N ASN A 251 0.17 13.14 0.92
CA ASN A 251 -0.11 14.56 0.72
C ASN A 251 -1.61 14.84 0.87
N SER A 252 -1.97 15.71 1.81
CA SER A 252 -3.31 16.31 1.95
C SER A 252 -3.35 17.80 1.57
N GLY A 253 -2.18 18.40 1.30
CA GLY A 253 -2.01 19.84 1.11
C GLY A 253 -2.09 20.29 -0.35
N GLY A 254 -1.27 21.28 -0.71
CA GLY A 254 -1.19 21.78 -2.09
C GLY A 254 -0.99 20.65 -3.10
N ASN A 255 -1.78 20.65 -4.17
CA ASN A 255 -1.78 19.59 -5.18
C ASN A 255 -2.07 18.16 -4.64
N ALA A 256 -2.88 18.02 -3.57
CA ALA A 256 -3.20 16.73 -2.92
C ALA A 256 -3.65 15.62 -3.89
N LEU A 257 -4.42 15.98 -4.92
CA LEU A 257 -4.96 15.06 -5.92
C LEU A 257 -4.15 15.02 -7.22
N GLY A 258 -3.02 15.72 -7.26
CA GLY A 258 -2.14 15.80 -8.43
C GLY A 258 -0.86 14.98 -8.27
N GLN A 259 0.08 15.22 -9.17
CA GLN A 259 1.38 14.55 -9.22
C GLN A 259 2.31 14.96 -8.05
N GLY A 260 3.34 14.13 -7.82
CA GLY A 260 4.51 14.49 -7.00
C GLY A 260 4.61 13.79 -5.64
N ASN A 261 3.54 13.16 -5.16
CA ASN A 261 3.58 12.36 -3.93
C ASN A 261 3.52 10.86 -4.24
N ARG A 262 4.57 10.12 -3.85
CA ARG A 262 4.68 8.68 -4.12
C ARG A 262 3.60 7.87 -3.41
N ALA A 263 3.27 8.17 -2.16
CA ALA A 263 2.26 7.42 -1.41
C ALA A 263 0.89 7.53 -2.08
N ASN A 264 0.40 8.76 -2.31
CA ASN A 264 -0.86 9.02 -3.02
C ASN A 264 -0.89 8.29 -4.38
N ALA A 265 0.15 8.49 -5.21
CA ALA A 265 0.17 7.93 -6.56
C ALA A 265 0.18 6.40 -6.58
N THR A 266 1.04 5.79 -5.77
CA THR A 266 1.30 4.34 -5.84
C THR A 266 0.26 3.52 -5.08
N ILE A 267 -0.35 4.03 -4.00
CA ILE A 267 -1.46 3.33 -3.31
C ILE A 267 -2.67 3.21 -4.23
N GLY A 268 -3.09 4.32 -4.85
CA GLY A 268 -4.19 4.31 -5.81
C GLY A 268 -3.90 3.40 -7.01
N ARG A 269 -2.67 3.44 -7.54
CA ARG A 269 -2.24 2.58 -8.64
C ARG A 269 -2.17 1.11 -8.28
N ALA A 270 -1.70 0.77 -7.08
CA ALA A 270 -1.64 -0.61 -6.62
C ALA A 270 -3.04 -1.23 -6.57
N LEU A 271 -4.04 -0.52 -6.06
CA LEU A 271 -5.43 -0.99 -6.05
C LEU A 271 -5.94 -1.26 -7.48
N GLN A 272 -5.68 -0.36 -8.43
CA GLN A 272 -6.08 -0.52 -9.83
C GLN A 272 -5.38 -1.70 -10.50
N LEU A 273 -4.08 -1.88 -10.25
CA LEU A 273 -3.33 -3.03 -10.75
C LEU A 273 -3.85 -4.35 -10.15
N ILE A 274 -4.26 -4.38 -8.88
CA ILE A 274 -4.86 -5.58 -8.26
C ILE A 274 -6.18 -5.93 -8.95
N ILE A 275 -7.07 -4.95 -9.12
CA ILE A 275 -8.34 -5.13 -9.83
C ILE A 275 -8.11 -5.63 -11.26
N ARG A 276 -7.10 -5.08 -11.94
CA ARG A 276 -6.78 -5.42 -13.32
C ARG A 276 -6.10 -6.78 -13.47
N ASN A 277 -5.08 -7.07 -12.65
CA ASN A 277 -4.19 -8.22 -12.79
C ASN A 277 -4.67 -9.45 -12.05
N VAL A 278 -5.36 -9.27 -10.92
CA VAL A 278 -5.98 -10.37 -10.15
C VAL A 278 -7.43 -10.52 -10.55
N GLY A 279 -8.18 -9.42 -10.58
CA GLY A 279 -9.62 -9.45 -10.91
C GLY A 279 -9.92 -9.58 -12.40
N GLY A 280 -9.01 -9.24 -13.30
CA GLY A 280 -9.26 -9.28 -14.75
C GLY A 280 -9.99 -8.05 -15.30
N GLY A 281 -10.12 -6.97 -14.53
CA GLY A 281 -10.81 -5.72 -14.90
C GLY A 281 -10.09 -4.87 -15.96
N ARG A 282 -9.78 -5.44 -17.13
CA ARG A 282 -9.04 -4.76 -18.21
C ARG A 282 -9.95 -3.91 -19.11
N PRO A 283 -9.48 -2.73 -19.58
CA PRO A 283 -10.17 -1.92 -20.59
C PRO A 283 -10.51 -2.71 -21.87
N GLY A 284 -11.70 -2.48 -22.42
CA GLY A 284 -12.19 -3.16 -23.64
C GLY A 284 -12.61 -4.62 -23.44
N GLY A 285 -12.29 -5.20 -22.29
CA GLY A 285 -12.81 -6.48 -21.82
C GLY A 285 -14.00 -6.26 -20.89
N VAL A 286 -13.77 -6.41 -19.59
CA VAL A 286 -14.83 -6.30 -18.57
C VAL A 286 -15.04 -4.86 -18.13
N ASP A 287 -14.00 -4.01 -18.16
CA ASP A 287 -14.21 -2.57 -17.98
C ASP A 287 -14.93 -2.01 -19.22
N ARG A 288 -16.19 -1.62 -19.03
CA ARG A 288 -17.09 -1.15 -20.09
C ARG A 288 -17.21 0.36 -20.19
N SER A 289 -16.38 1.11 -19.44
CA SER A 289 -16.39 2.59 -19.44
C SER A 289 -16.43 3.15 -20.86
N ALA A 290 -17.38 4.05 -21.15
CA ALA A 290 -17.51 4.65 -22.48
C ALA A 290 -16.36 5.58 -22.85
N LEU A 291 -15.74 6.24 -21.86
CA LEU A 291 -14.58 7.14 -22.04
C LEU A 291 -13.42 6.82 -21.09
N GLY A 292 -13.71 6.41 -19.86
CA GLY A 292 -12.73 6.37 -18.76
C GLY A 292 -12.48 7.75 -18.13
N ASN A 293 -11.68 7.80 -17.07
CA ASN A 293 -11.27 9.05 -16.43
C ASN A 293 -9.79 8.96 -15.98
N PRO A 294 -9.03 10.07 -15.95
CA PRO A 294 -7.61 10.05 -15.55
C PRO A 294 -7.34 9.53 -14.13
N GLY A 295 -8.31 9.64 -13.22
CA GLY A 295 -8.23 9.09 -11.86
C GLY A 295 -8.14 7.56 -11.82
N LYS A 296 -8.57 6.85 -12.87
CA LYS A 296 -8.48 5.37 -12.91
C LYS A 296 -7.04 4.83 -12.86
N TYR A 297 -6.02 5.68 -12.89
CA TYR A 297 -4.63 5.28 -12.63
C TYR A 297 -4.20 5.38 -11.16
N THR A 298 -4.55 6.44 -10.44
CA THR A 298 -3.88 6.76 -9.16
C THR A 298 -4.78 7.39 -8.08
N PHE A 299 -6.10 7.39 -8.22
CA PHE A 299 -7.00 8.25 -7.43
C PHE A 299 -6.99 7.97 -5.92
N CYS A 300 -6.05 8.58 -5.21
CA CYS A 300 -5.83 8.38 -3.79
C CYS A 300 -5.24 9.63 -3.15
N PHE A 301 -5.76 10.03 -1.99
CA PHE A 301 -5.24 11.13 -1.19
C PHE A 301 -5.60 10.95 0.29
N SER A 302 -5.01 11.77 1.16
CA SER A 302 -5.37 11.81 2.58
C SER A 302 -6.18 13.06 2.90
N GLU A 303 -7.15 12.96 3.83
CA GLU A 303 -7.85 14.14 4.34
C GLU A 303 -6.87 15.02 5.16
N ASP A 304 -6.97 16.34 5.02
CA ASP A 304 -6.25 17.29 5.86
C ASP A 304 -7.03 17.51 7.17
N GLU A 305 -6.64 16.73 8.18
CA GLU A 305 -7.15 16.83 9.56
C GLU A 305 -6.48 17.98 10.35
N THR A 306 -5.43 18.61 9.80
CA THR A 306 -4.59 19.56 10.54
C THR A 306 -5.27 20.93 10.64
N ASN A 307 -5.50 21.40 11.86
CA ASN A 307 -6.13 22.69 12.16
C ASN A 307 -7.51 22.86 11.48
N SER A 308 -8.22 21.76 11.25
CA SER A 308 -9.60 21.83 10.76
C SER A 308 -10.56 22.13 11.91
N CYS A 309 -11.62 22.89 11.63
CA CYS A 309 -12.76 23.04 12.55
C CYS A 309 -13.79 21.90 12.41
N TRP A 310 -13.53 20.93 11.55
CA TRP A 310 -14.43 19.82 11.28
C TRP A 310 -13.83 18.50 11.75
N GLU A 311 -14.71 17.61 12.21
CA GLU A 311 -14.36 16.21 12.44
C GLU A 311 -13.94 15.56 11.12
N SER A 312 -12.98 14.62 11.18
CA SER A 312 -12.54 13.88 9.99
C SER A 312 -13.63 12.92 9.50
N LEU A 313 -13.52 12.51 8.24
CA LEU A 313 -14.40 11.48 7.67
C LEU A 313 -14.37 10.19 8.51
N ALA A 314 -13.22 9.81 9.05
CA ALA A 314 -13.12 8.64 9.94
C ALA A 314 -13.99 8.79 11.20
N VAL A 315 -13.95 9.97 11.83
CA VAL A 315 -14.77 10.27 13.02
C VAL A 315 -16.26 10.29 12.68
N GLU A 316 -16.64 10.88 11.55
CA GLU A 316 -18.02 10.84 11.06
C GLU A 316 -18.51 9.42 10.75
N LYS A 317 -17.60 8.48 10.50
CA LYS A 317 -17.87 7.05 10.28
C LYS A 317 -17.78 6.21 11.55
N GLY A 318 -17.57 6.84 12.71
CA GLY A 318 -17.58 6.18 14.03
C GLY A 318 -16.23 5.66 14.52
N PHE A 319 -15.13 5.99 13.85
CA PHE A 319 -13.78 5.66 14.31
C PHE A 319 -13.21 6.78 15.20
N SER A 320 -12.25 6.45 16.06
CA SER A 320 -11.53 7.46 16.84
C SER A 320 -10.47 8.19 16.01
N SER A 321 -10.03 9.38 16.46
CA SER A 321 -8.98 10.17 15.80
C SER A 321 -7.60 9.50 15.78
N GLU A 322 -7.39 8.52 16.65
CA GLU A 322 -6.15 7.76 16.75
C GLU A 322 -6.13 6.54 15.82
N GLU A 323 -7.29 6.16 15.27
CA GLU A 323 -7.40 5.06 14.33
C GLU A 323 -7.12 5.54 12.91
N SER A 324 -6.36 4.73 12.18
CA SER A 324 -6.12 4.95 10.77
C SER A 324 -7.16 4.20 9.95
N THR A 325 -7.76 4.86 8.97
CA THR A 325 -8.81 4.25 8.14
C THR A 325 -8.59 4.55 6.66
N VAL A 326 -9.21 3.72 5.83
CA VAL A 326 -9.35 3.92 4.41
C VAL A 326 -10.83 3.98 4.06
N THR A 327 -11.22 4.97 3.26
CA THR A 327 -12.55 5.03 2.64
C THR A 327 -12.42 4.88 1.13
N VAL A 328 -13.17 3.95 0.54
CA VAL A 328 -13.23 3.77 -0.92
C VAL A 328 -14.54 4.29 -1.48
N PHE A 329 -14.48 4.94 -2.64
CA PHE A 329 -15.64 5.51 -3.33
C PHE A 329 -15.60 5.21 -4.83
N ALA A 330 -16.75 4.88 -5.42
CA ALA A 330 -16.92 4.64 -6.85
C ALA A 330 -16.96 5.97 -7.60
N ALA A 331 -15.80 6.60 -7.78
CA ALA A 331 -15.65 7.98 -8.19
C ALA A 331 -15.50 8.15 -9.70
N ASP A 332 -16.12 9.19 -10.26
CA ASP A 332 -15.76 9.73 -11.58
C ASP A 332 -14.65 10.79 -11.47
N GLY A 333 -14.52 11.68 -12.45
CA GLY A 333 -13.46 12.69 -12.46
C GLY A 333 -13.67 13.82 -11.45
N MET A 334 -12.59 14.55 -11.14
CA MET A 334 -12.66 15.74 -10.30
C MET A 334 -13.22 16.94 -11.10
N GLN A 335 -14.26 17.58 -10.58
CA GLN A 335 -14.81 18.83 -11.09
C GLN A 335 -14.38 20.00 -10.19
N GLY A 336 -13.69 20.99 -10.75
CA GLY A 336 -13.31 22.20 -10.00
C GLY A 336 -14.51 23.09 -9.67
N LEU A 337 -14.48 23.68 -8.47
CA LEU A 337 -15.41 24.71 -8.01
C LEU A 337 -14.64 25.99 -7.68
N VAL A 338 -15.05 27.09 -8.30
CA VAL A 338 -14.41 28.41 -8.12
C VAL A 338 -15.37 29.33 -7.40
N ASP A 339 -14.97 29.86 -6.25
CA ASP A 339 -15.66 30.99 -5.61
C ASP A 339 -14.67 31.89 -4.86
N GLN A 340 -14.11 32.84 -5.58
CA GLN A 340 -13.14 33.77 -4.99
C GLN A 340 -13.78 34.91 -4.19
N LYS A 341 -15.11 35.01 -4.16
CA LYS A 341 -15.83 36.19 -3.68
C LYS A 341 -16.58 35.97 -2.38
N SER A 342 -17.18 34.80 -2.17
CA SER A 342 -17.94 34.51 -0.95
C SER A 342 -17.07 34.69 0.29
N ARG A 343 -17.61 35.38 1.29
CA ARG A 343 -16.99 35.58 2.62
C ARG A 343 -17.93 35.22 3.76
N ASP A 344 -19.18 34.88 3.45
CA ASP A 344 -20.15 34.34 4.37
C ASP A 344 -20.47 32.87 4.00
N PRO A 345 -20.72 31.99 4.99
CA PRO A 345 -21.05 30.59 4.75
C PRO A 345 -22.23 30.37 3.81
N GLU A 346 -23.24 31.24 3.88
CA GLU A 346 -24.53 31.08 3.24
C GLU A 346 -24.44 31.32 1.72
N SER A 347 -23.66 32.32 1.29
CA SER A 347 -23.27 32.54 -0.10
C SER A 347 -22.44 31.37 -0.63
N LEU A 348 -21.44 30.92 0.13
CA LEU A 348 -20.56 29.82 -0.29
C LEU A 348 -21.33 28.49 -0.44
N CYS A 349 -22.26 28.18 0.47
CA CYS A 349 -23.16 27.03 0.35
C CYS A 349 -24.01 27.09 -0.92
N ARG A 350 -24.54 28.26 -1.31
CA ARG A 350 -25.26 28.40 -2.59
C ARG A 350 -24.37 28.12 -3.80
N SER A 351 -23.13 28.59 -3.76
CA SER A 351 -22.13 28.34 -4.80
C SER A 351 -21.81 26.85 -4.94
N PHE A 352 -21.56 26.17 -3.81
CA PHE A 352 -21.34 24.73 -3.78
C PHE A 352 -22.57 23.94 -4.22
N ALA A 353 -23.78 24.30 -3.78
CA ALA A 353 -25.02 23.66 -4.19
C ALA A 353 -25.26 23.79 -5.71
N ALA A 354 -24.96 24.95 -6.30
CA ALA A 354 -25.06 25.13 -7.75
C ALA A 354 -24.15 24.15 -8.53
N GLY A 355 -22.94 23.91 -8.05
CA GLY A 355 -22.03 22.92 -8.62
C GLY A 355 -22.48 21.47 -8.39
N LEU A 356 -22.93 21.15 -7.16
CA LEU A 356 -23.42 19.81 -6.82
C LEU A 356 -24.68 19.43 -7.60
N ARG A 357 -25.51 20.41 -7.97
CA ARG A 357 -26.74 20.17 -8.74
C ARG A 357 -26.47 19.47 -10.08
N VAL A 358 -25.36 19.80 -10.75
CA VAL A 358 -25.12 19.37 -12.14
C VAL A 358 -24.38 18.04 -12.27
N ILE A 359 -23.91 17.43 -11.17
CA ILE A 359 -23.20 16.14 -11.24
C ILE A 359 -24.06 15.07 -11.93
N GLY A 360 -23.46 14.31 -12.84
CA GLY A 360 -24.15 13.37 -13.74
C GLY A 360 -25.07 14.09 -14.73
N HIS A 361 -26.15 14.68 -14.22
CA HIS A 361 -27.10 15.51 -14.96
C HIS A 361 -27.94 16.36 -13.99
N PRO A 362 -28.31 17.62 -14.31
CA PRO A 362 -29.09 18.50 -13.41
C PRO A 362 -30.49 17.97 -13.08
N LYS A 363 -31.04 17.08 -13.91
CA LYS A 363 -32.35 16.45 -13.70
C LYS A 363 -32.29 15.05 -13.08
N MET A 364 -31.09 14.47 -12.95
CA MET A 364 -30.91 13.20 -12.26
C MET A 364 -30.71 13.47 -10.78
N VAL A 365 -31.61 12.94 -9.96
CA VAL A 365 -31.57 13.07 -8.51
C VAL A 365 -31.50 11.69 -7.88
N GLN A 366 -30.84 11.59 -6.72
CA GLN A 366 -30.67 10.38 -5.92
C GLN A 366 -29.95 9.21 -6.62
N GLY A 367 -29.39 9.43 -7.82
CA GLY A 367 -28.62 8.41 -8.56
C GLY A 367 -27.13 8.40 -8.22
N SER A 368 -26.54 9.56 -7.95
CA SER A 368 -25.11 9.70 -7.65
C SER A 368 -24.91 10.24 -6.23
N ASP A 369 -24.01 9.60 -5.49
CA ASP A 369 -23.40 10.17 -4.29
C ASP A 369 -22.26 11.12 -4.69
N ALA A 370 -21.76 11.94 -3.76
CA ALA A 370 -20.61 12.81 -4.02
C ALA A 370 -19.76 13.06 -2.77
N PHE A 371 -18.49 13.37 -3.04
CA PHE A 371 -17.59 14.01 -2.10
C PHE A 371 -17.35 15.45 -2.54
N LEU A 372 -17.69 16.40 -1.66
CA LEU A 372 -17.24 17.78 -1.75
C LEU A 372 -15.87 17.88 -1.06
N VAL A 373 -14.82 18.12 -1.84
CA VAL A 373 -13.46 18.36 -1.34
C VAL A 373 -13.28 19.86 -1.12
N VAL A 374 -13.26 20.27 0.15
CA VAL A 374 -13.16 21.68 0.53
C VAL A 374 -11.71 22.04 0.83
N SER A 375 -11.20 23.08 0.17
CA SER A 375 -9.86 23.58 0.49
C SER A 375 -9.83 24.32 1.83
N PRO A 376 -8.66 24.38 2.50
CA PRO A 376 -8.49 25.15 3.73
C PRO A 376 -8.98 26.61 3.67
N GLU A 377 -8.87 27.26 2.50
CA GLU A 377 -9.32 28.66 2.34
C GLU A 377 -10.83 28.81 2.31
N HIS A 378 -11.56 27.86 1.70
CA HIS A 378 -13.03 27.83 1.78
C HIS A 378 -13.50 27.37 3.16
N GLU A 379 -12.84 26.38 3.76
CA GLU A 379 -13.15 25.93 5.13
C GLU A 379 -12.98 27.05 6.16
N ARG A 380 -12.01 27.96 5.96
CA ARG A 380 -11.84 29.14 6.81
C ARG A 380 -13.10 29.98 6.94
N ILE A 381 -13.87 30.16 5.86
CA ILE A 381 -15.12 30.96 5.90
C ILE A 381 -16.13 30.35 6.88
N PHE A 382 -16.22 29.02 6.92
CA PHE A 382 -17.05 28.30 7.87
C PHE A 382 -16.47 28.35 9.28
N ARG A 383 -15.15 28.19 9.43
CA ARG A 383 -14.46 28.29 10.72
C ARG A 383 -14.68 29.64 11.38
N ASP A 384 -14.50 30.73 10.63
CA ASP A 384 -14.64 32.11 11.13
C ASP A 384 -16.09 32.41 11.55
N ALA A 385 -17.06 31.77 10.89
CA ALA A 385 -18.48 31.83 11.24
C ALA A 385 -18.91 30.75 12.25
N GLN A 386 -17.98 29.93 12.74
CA GLN A 386 -18.22 28.83 13.69
C GLN A 386 -19.23 27.76 13.20
N TRP A 387 -19.27 27.50 11.90
CA TRP A 387 -20.07 26.42 11.32
C TRP A 387 -19.34 25.08 11.41
N ASN A 388 -19.97 24.11 12.06
CA ASN A 388 -19.52 22.72 12.03
C ASN A 388 -19.87 22.05 10.69
N LYS A 389 -19.28 20.88 10.42
CA LYS A 389 -19.45 20.16 9.15
C LYS A 389 -20.90 19.75 8.89
N GLN A 390 -21.64 19.40 9.95
CA GLN A 390 -23.05 19.00 9.84
C GLN A 390 -23.94 20.18 9.40
N GLN A 391 -23.74 21.38 9.94
CA GLN A 391 -24.47 22.58 9.52
C GLN A 391 -24.26 22.88 8.04
N VAL A 392 -23.03 22.67 7.52
CA VAL A 392 -22.75 22.81 6.09
C VAL A 392 -23.50 21.74 5.28
N LYS A 393 -23.47 20.47 5.70
CA LYS A 393 -24.20 19.38 5.02
C LYS A 393 -25.70 19.67 4.98
N ASP A 394 -26.31 19.98 6.11
CA ASP A 394 -27.74 20.27 6.22
C ASP A 394 -28.13 21.43 5.30
N ARG A 395 -27.34 22.52 5.33
CA ARG A 395 -27.62 23.67 4.48
C ARG A 395 -27.50 23.37 2.99
N LEU A 396 -26.51 22.56 2.59
CA LEU A 396 -26.38 22.12 1.20
C LEU A 396 -27.56 21.25 0.77
N LEU A 397 -28.01 20.32 1.62
CA LEU A 397 -29.17 19.46 1.31
C LEU A 397 -30.46 20.27 1.14
N ASP A 398 -30.68 21.28 2.00
CA ASP A 398 -31.81 22.22 1.85
C ASP A 398 -31.78 22.97 0.51
N LEU A 399 -30.60 23.47 0.12
CA LEU A 399 -30.39 24.19 -1.14
C LEU A 399 -30.50 23.28 -2.37
N LEU A 400 -30.40 21.96 -2.17
CA LEU A 400 -30.46 20.94 -3.21
C LEU A 400 -31.83 20.27 -3.30
N MET A 401 -32.85 20.82 -2.64
CA MET A 401 -34.25 20.47 -2.87
C MET A 401 -34.72 21.12 -4.19
N ILE A 402 -35.04 20.28 -5.17
CA ILE A 402 -35.37 20.73 -6.53
C ILE A 402 -36.84 20.44 -6.84
N PRO A 403 -37.61 21.41 -7.34
CA PRO A 403 -38.97 21.21 -7.81
C PRO A 403 -39.04 20.18 -8.94
N GLY A 404 -39.99 19.27 -8.87
CA GLY A 404 -40.21 18.20 -9.85
C GLY A 404 -40.45 18.74 -11.26
N GLU A 405 -41.11 19.90 -11.39
CA GLU A 405 -41.36 20.56 -12.67
C GLU A 405 -40.08 20.91 -13.45
N GLU A 406 -38.95 21.09 -12.76
CA GLU A 406 -37.63 21.30 -13.38
C GLU A 406 -36.96 19.96 -13.77
N LEU A 407 -37.32 18.87 -13.07
CA LEU A 407 -36.67 17.56 -13.17
C LEU A 407 -37.30 16.64 -14.21
N ILE A 408 -38.56 16.84 -14.56
CA ILE A 408 -39.29 15.94 -15.47
C ILE A 408 -38.72 15.94 -16.90
N GLN A 409 -38.99 14.86 -17.62
CA GLN A 409 -38.69 14.72 -19.05
C GLN A 409 -39.31 15.88 -19.85
N GLY A 410 -38.54 16.43 -20.80
CA GLY A 410 -38.96 17.53 -21.66
C GLY A 410 -38.91 18.93 -21.01
N ALA A 411 -38.86 19.06 -19.68
CA ALA A 411 -38.72 20.37 -19.03
C ALA A 411 -37.46 21.11 -19.52
N GLY A 412 -37.57 22.42 -19.77
CA GLY A 412 -36.47 23.19 -20.34
C GLY A 412 -36.00 22.71 -21.73
N GLY A 413 -36.81 21.93 -22.45
CA GLY A 413 -36.44 21.37 -23.76
C GLY A 413 -35.46 20.19 -23.72
N ILE A 414 -35.20 19.62 -22.54
CA ILE A 414 -34.28 18.50 -22.35
C ILE A 414 -35.08 17.20 -22.23
N ALA A 415 -34.86 16.26 -23.14
CA ALA A 415 -35.58 14.97 -23.18
C ALA A 415 -35.38 14.14 -21.90
N GLU A 416 -34.15 14.12 -21.36
CA GLU A 416 -33.82 13.45 -20.10
C GLU A 416 -34.60 14.06 -18.92
N GLY A 417 -34.87 13.25 -17.90
CA GLY A 417 -35.53 13.67 -16.68
C GLY A 417 -36.36 12.57 -16.02
N LEU A 418 -36.98 12.94 -14.90
CA LEU A 418 -37.87 12.08 -14.15
C LEU A 418 -39.23 11.88 -14.86
N PRO A 419 -39.94 10.79 -14.56
CA PRO A 419 -41.29 10.58 -15.07
C PRO A 419 -42.26 11.72 -14.68
N GLU A 420 -43.17 12.06 -15.58
CA GLU A 420 -44.15 13.15 -15.45
C GLU A 420 -44.93 13.13 -14.11
N LYS A 421 -45.21 11.94 -13.57
CA LYS A 421 -45.91 11.77 -12.28
C LYS A 421 -45.21 12.43 -11.09
N LEU A 422 -43.92 12.76 -11.20
CA LEU A 422 -43.13 13.42 -10.15
C LEU A 422 -43.10 14.94 -10.28
N ARG A 423 -43.81 15.56 -11.25
CA ARG A 423 -43.83 17.02 -11.47
C ARG A 423 -44.09 17.84 -10.21
N ASN A 424 -45.04 17.41 -9.38
CA ASN A 424 -45.46 18.14 -8.18
C ASN A 424 -44.65 17.78 -6.92
N ALA A 425 -43.64 16.91 -7.04
CA ALA A 425 -42.77 16.56 -5.93
C ALA A 425 -41.69 17.64 -5.74
N VAL A 426 -41.05 17.64 -4.58
CA VAL A 426 -39.77 18.33 -4.36
C VAL A 426 -38.77 17.27 -3.91
N LEU A 427 -37.68 17.12 -4.64
CA LEU A 427 -36.75 16.01 -4.47
C LEU A 427 -35.34 16.56 -4.22
N CYS A 428 -34.65 16.00 -3.22
CA CYS A 428 -33.25 16.32 -3.00
C CYS A 428 -32.38 15.74 -4.11
N LYS A 429 -31.32 16.45 -4.50
CA LYS A 429 -30.29 15.97 -5.43
C LYS A 429 -29.67 14.65 -4.97
N PHE A 430 -29.46 14.48 -3.67
CA PHE A 430 -28.82 13.30 -3.08
C PHE A 430 -29.83 12.44 -2.35
N ARG A 431 -29.58 11.13 -2.31
CA ARG A 431 -30.21 10.25 -1.32
C ARG A 431 -29.70 10.60 0.08
N GLU A 432 -30.38 10.10 1.10
CA GLU A 432 -29.89 10.19 2.48
C GLU A 432 -28.48 9.58 2.60
N GLY A 433 -27.56 10.33 3.23
CA GLY A 433 -26.15 9.95 3.37
C GLY A 433 -25.32 10.03 2.08
N GLY A 434 -25.88 10.50 0.97
CA GLY A 434 -25.19 10.53 -0.34
C GLY A 434 -24.20 11.68 -0.52
N LEU A 435 -24.25 12.72 0.33
CA LEU A 435 -23.31 13.85 0.30
C LEU A 435 -22.27 13.75 1.43
N ASN A 436 -21.01 13.64 1.05
CA ASN A 436 -19.88 13.59 1.97
C ASN A 436 -19.00 14.85 1.79
N ILE A 437 -18.35 15.29 2.86
CA ILE A 437 -17.46 16.46 2.85
C ILE A 437 -16.12 16.06 3.44
N VAL A 438 -15.05 16.32 2.71
CA VAL A 438 -13.67 16.13 3.18
C VAL A 438 -12.86 17.39 2.94
N ARG A 439 -11.84 17.61 3.76
CA ARG A 439 -10.92 18.74 3.60
C ARG A 439 -9.62 18.28 2.96
N ALA A 440 -9.17 18.94 1.90
CA ALA A 440 -7.84 18.74 1.31
C ALA A 440 -7.48 19.90 0.38
N GLY A 441 -6.20 20.13 0.15
CA GLY A 441 -5.73 21.11 -0.84
C GLY A 441 -4.81 22.19 -0.26
N GLY A 442 -4.46 23.16 -1.12
CA GLY A 442 -3.57 24.25 -0.78
C GLY A 442 -4.23 25.32 0.10
N ARG A 443 -3.40 26.09 0.80
CA ARG A 443 -3.81 27.24 1.64
C ARG A 443 -3.85 28.57 0.88
N ALA A 444 -3.95 28.50 -0.44
CA ALA A 444 -3.95 29.67 -1.30
C ALA A 444 -4.91 29.44 -2.47
N GLY A 445 -5.71 30.47 -2.78
CA GLY A 445 -6.78 30.39 -3.77
C GLY A 445 -8.06 29.79 -3.18
N LEU A 446 -9.19 30.35 -3.57
CA LEU A 446 -10.52 29.90 -3.15
C LEU A 446 -11.09 28.96 -4.23
N PHE A 447 -10.58 27.73 -4.18
CA PHE A 447 -10.92 26.64 -5.09
C PHE A 447 -11.25 25.39 -4.29
N SER A 448 -12.39 24.77 -4.55
CA SER A 448 -12.78 23.45 -4.02
C SER A 448 -13.01 22.51 -5.20
N ALA A 449 -13.37 21.27 -4.92
CA ALA A 449 -13.75 20.34 -5.98
C ALA A 449 -14.93 19.45 -5.57
N ILE A 450 -15.62 18.93 -6.56
CA ILE A 450 -16.59 17.85 -6.40
C ILE A 450 -15.99 16.60 -7.06
N ILE A 451 -16.16 15.47 -6.38
CA ILE A 451 -15.90 14.15 -6.92
C ILE A 451 -17.21 13.39 -6.86
N ALA A 452 -17.83 13.15 -8.01
CA ALA A 452 -19.14 12.51 -8.07
C ALA A 452 -18.99 10.99 -8.20
N GLY A 453 -20.05 10.28 -7.85
CA GLY A 453 -20.18 8.86 -8.09
C GLY A 453 -20.89 8.57 -9.41
N TRP A 454 -20.71 7.34 -9.90
CA TRP A 454 -21.58 6.81 -10.96
C TRP A 454 -23.07 6.82 -10.55
N GLY A 455 -23.95 6.79 -11.55
CA GLY A 455 -25.40 6.96 -11.37
C GLY A 455 -26.16 5.81 -10.70
N ALA A 456 -25.46 4.90 -10.02
CA ALA A 456 -26.03 3.80 -9.25
C ALA A 456 -25.47 3.83 -7.82
N SER A 457 -26.06 4.66 -6.96
CA SER A 457 -25.67 4.74 -5.55
C SER A 457 -26.66 4.06 -4.59
N GLY A 458 -26.23 3.85 -3.34
CA GLY A 458 -27.07 3.22 -2.32
C GLY A 458 -27.27 1.71 -2.58
N SER A 459 -28.45 1.20 -2.20
CA SER A 459 -28.78 -0.23 -2.35
C SER A 459 -28.84 -0.72 -3.80
N THR A 460 -28.89 0.21 -4.77
CA THR A 460 -28.92 -0.12 -6.21
C THR A 460 -27.53 -0.28 -6.82
N GLY A 461 -26.47 0.14 -6.13
CA GLY A 461 -25.11 0.07 -6.66
C GLY A 461 -24.07 0.22 -5.55
N SER A 462 -23.34 1.34 -5.53
CA SER A 462 -22.23 1.55 -4.58
C SER A 462 -22.59 2.45 -3.41
N VAL A 463 -22.07 2.09 -2.25
CA VAL A 463 -21.96 2.93 -1.05
C VAL A 463 -20.48 3.11 -0.71
N PRO A 464 -20.02 4.31 -0.28
CA PRO A 464 -18.67 4.46 0.22
C PRO A 464 -18.41 3.51 1.41
N VAL A 465 -17.30 2.78 1.36
CA VAL A 465 -16.93 1.80 2.40
C VAL A 465 -15.73 2.29 3.16
N THR A 466 -15.82 2.30 4.49
CA THR A 466 -14.71 2.69 5.38
C THR A 466 -14.23 1.48 6.19
N ARG A 467 -12.93 1.20 6.13
CA ARG A 467 -12.26 0.13 6.89
C ARG A 467 -11.14 0.71 7.74
N GLN A 468 -10.95 0.14 8.92
CA GLN A 468 -9.76 0.38 9.73
C GLN A 468 -8.54 -0.26 9.07
N ILE A 469 -7.40 0.43 9.13
CA ILE A 469 -6.12 -0.09 8.64
C ILE A 469 -5.43 -0.82 9.79
N GLN A 470 -5.16 -2.11 9.61
CA GLN A 470 -4.44 -2.95 10.57
C GLN A 470 -3.02 -3.20 10.07
N SER A 471 -2.03 -3.05 10.95
CA SER A 471 -0.59 -3.16 10.63
C SER A 471 -0.01 -4.57 10.79
#